data_AF-A0A7T7D8T9-F1
#
_entry.id   AF-A0A7T7D8T9-F1
#
_cell.length_a   1.000
_cell.length_b   1.000
_cell.length_c   1.000
_cell.angle_alpha   90.00
_cell.angle_beta   90.00
_cell.angle_gamma   90.00
#
_symmetry.space_group_name_H-M   'P 1'
#
loop_
_entity.id
_entity.type
_entity.pdbx_description
1 polymer ?
#
loop_
_entity_poly.entity_id
_entity_poly.type
_entity_poly.pdbx_seq_one_letter_code
_entity_poly.pdbx_strand_id
1 'polypeptide(L)' 'MDKRQGRPARLEIGMVVVRTPQTIFEEEHGKEIRRPRQGQVDYIHPLGRFHIVAFRVRGKIIKETFQGVEVSQ' A
#
# COMPACT_ATOMS: atom_id res chain seq x y z
N MET A 1 1.03 19.53 -19.75
CA MET A 1 0.05 19.36 -18.65
C MET A 1 0.50 18.20 -17.78
N ASP A 2 1.27 18.52 -16.74
CA ASP A 2 1.82 17.55 -15.80
C ASP A 2 0.70 17.10 -14.84
N LYS A 3 0.11 15.93 -15.10
CA LYS A 3 -0.95 15.34 -14.28
C LYS A 3 -0.37 14.80 -12.99
N ARG A 4 0.17 15.67 -12.14
CA ARG A 4 0.35 15.40 -10.71
C ARG A 4 -1.04 15.43 -10.09
N GLN A 5 -1.82 14.36 -10.32
CA GLN A 5 -2.99 14.09 -9.48
C GLN A 5 -2.48 14.15 -8.05
N GLY A 6 -2.89 15.21 -7.33
CA GLY A 6 -2.40 15.52 -6.00
C GLY A 6 -2.48 14.26 -5.15
N ARG A 7 -1.33 13.79 -4.66
CA ARG A 7 -1.35 12.77 -3.62
C ARG A 7 -2.21 13.35 -2.50
N PRO A 8 -3.33 12.71 -2.11
CA PRO A 8 -4.12 13.23 -1.02
C PRO A 8 -3.20 13.35 0.19
N ALA A 9 -3.23 14.51 0.84
CA ALA A 9 -2.41 14.79 2.00
C ALA A 9 -2.66 13.74 3.09
N ARG A 10 -3.86 13.17 3.14
CA ARG A 10 -4.28 12.19 4.12
C ARG A 10 -4.66 10.87 3.46
N LEU A 11 -4.26 9.78 4.10
CA LEU A 11 -4.72 8.44 3.74
C LEU A 11 -6.22 8.31 4.07
N GLU A 12 -6.99 7.68 3.19
CA GLU A 12 -8.42 7.45 3.39
C GLU A 12 -8.76 5.97 3.19
N ILE A 13 -9.76 5.46 3.92
CA ILE A 13 -10.27 4.09 3.72
C ILE A 13 -10.89 4.03 2.32
N GLY A 14 -10.58 2.97 1.58
CA GLY A 14 -11.00 2.77 0.20
C GLY A 14 -10.07 3.38 -0.84
N MET A 15 -9.09 4.20 -0.45
CA MET A 15 -8.11 4.80 -1.35
C MET A 15 -7.24 3.73 -2.02
N VAL A 16 -6.97 3.88 -3.32
CA VAL A 16 -5.97 3.07 -4.03
C VAL A 16 -4.58 3.65 -3.80
N VAL A 17 -3.67 2.83 -3.28
CA VAL A 17 -2.28 3.19 -2.99
C VAL A 17 -1.33 2.22 -3.67
N VAL A 18 -0.11 2.66 -3.93
CA VAL A 18 0.99 1.79 -4.38
C VAL A 18 1.95 1.58 -3.22
N ARG A 19 2.14 0.32 -2.83
CA ARG A 19 3.03 -0.08 -1.73
C ARG A 19 3.81 -1.33 -2.15
N THR A 20 4.99 -1.53 -1.56
CA THR A 20 5.76 -2.77 -1.76
C THR A 20 5.36 -3.74 -0.64
N PRO A 21 4.52 -4.76 -0.92
CA PRO A 21 4.18 -5.77 0.07
C PRO A 21 5.40 -6.62 0.43
N GLN A 22 5.47 -7.06 1.68
CA GLN A 22 6.56 -7.91 2.17
C GLN A 22 6.34 -9.38 1.86
N THR A 23 5.08 -9.83 1.83
CA THR A 23 4.69 -11.24 1.66
C THR A 23 4.45 -11.64 0.20
N ILE A 24 4.40 -10.67 -0.72
CA ILE A 24 4.21 -10.92 -2.16
C ILE A 24 5.49 -10.58 -2.90
N PHE A 25 6.26 -11.61 -3.22
CA PHE A 25 7.50 -11.52 -3.98
C PHE A 25 7.47 -12.45 -5.19
N GLU A 26 8.33 -12.16 -6.15
CA GLU A 26 8.64 -12.99 -7.31
C GLU A 26 10.08 -13.46 -7.16
N GLU A 27 10.44 -14.61 -7.74
CA GLU A 27 11.84 -15.02 -7.83
C GLU A 27 12.36 -14.75 -9.25
N GLU A 28 13.45 -13.99 -9.36
CA GLU A 28 14.17 -13.83 -10.63
C GLU A 28 15.65 -14.13 -10.38
N HIS A 29 16.22 -15.03 -11.18
CA HIS A 29 17.62 -15.48 -11.09
C HIS A 29 18.04 -15.91 -9.66
N GLY A 30 17.16 -16.60 -8.94
CA GLY A 30 17.42 -17.09 -7.59
C GLY A 30 17.38 -16.01 -6.49
N LYS A 31 16.82 -14.84 -6.77
CA LYS A 31 16.63 -13.77 -5.78
C LYS A 31 15.15 -13.44 -5.62
N GLU A 32 14.69 -13.30 -4.38
CA GLU A 32 13.37 -12.76 -4.08
C GLU A 32 13.33 -11.26 -4.43
N ILE A 33 12.37 -10.88 -5.25
CA ILE A 33 12.13 -9.51 -5.69
C ILE A 33 10.74 -9.07 -5.26
N ARG A 34 10.71 -8.00 -4.46
CA ARG A 34 9.48 -7.34 -4.02
C ARG A 34 9.24 -6.13 -4.91
N ARG A 35 8.11 -6.14 -5.64
CA ARG A 35 7.73 -5.04 -6.54
C ARG A 35 6.62 -4.20 -5.92
N PRO A 36 6.59 -2.87 -6.12
CA PRO A 36 5.45 -2.05 -5.74
C PRO A 36 4.17 -2.54 -6.43
N ARG A 37 3.09 -2.70 -5.67
CA ARG A 37 1.78 -3.15 -6.15
C ARG A 37 0.69 -2.18 -5.73
N GLN A 38 -0.35 -2.10 -6.55
CA GLN A 38 -1.58 -1.40 -6.19
C GLN A 38 -2.34 -2.21 -5.15
N GLY A 39 -2.85 -1.53 -4.13
CA GLY A 39 -3.73 -2.08 -3.11
C GLY A 39 -4.72 -1.03 -2.65
N GLN A 40 -5.77 -1.47 -1.97
CA GLN A 40 -6.80 -0.60 -1.42
C GLN A 40 -6.62 -0.48 0.10
N VAL A 41 -6.70 0.74 0.62
CA VAL A 41 -6.66 0.96 2.08
C VAL A 41 -7.92 0.36 2.70
N ASP A 42 -7.73 -0.63 3.55
CA ASP A 42 -8.80 -1.39 4.21
C ASP A 42 -9.06 -0.88 5.63
N TYR A 43 -8.02 -0.37 6.29
CA TYR A 43 -8.10 0.19 7.64
C TYR A 43 -7.06 1.29 7.86
N ILE A 44 -7.41 2.28 8.68
CA ILE A 44 -6.50 3.31 9.17
C ILE A 44 -6.65 3.37 10.68
N HIS A 45 -5.53 3.26 11.40
CA HIS A 45 -5.54 3.42 12.84
C HIS A 45 -5.96 4.87 13.20
N PRO A 46 -6.93 5.10 14.11
CA PRO A 46 -7.44 6.44 14.42
C PRO A 46 -6.37 7.44 14.87
N LEU A 47 -5.34 6.94 15.56
CA LEU A 47 -4.19 7.74 16.00
C LEU A 47 -3.05 7.82 14.95
N GLY A 48 -3.30 7.41 13.70
CA GLY A 48 -2.32 7.48 12.61
C GLY A 48 -1.13 6.52 12.71
N ARG A 49 -1.14 5.55 13.63
CA ARG A 49 0.02 4.67 13.91
C ARG A 49 0.35 3.70 12.78
N PHE A 50 -0.67 3.20 12.08
CA PHE A 50 -0.54 2.25 10.98
C PHE A 50 -1.78 2.28 10.10
N HIS A 51 -1.67 1.68 8.92
CA HIS A 51 -2.78 1.42 8.01
C HIS A 51 -2.67 0.01 7.46
N ILE A 52 -3.79 -0.59 7.07
CA ILE A 52 -3.82 -1.90 6.41
C ILE A 52 -4.19 -1.69 4.96
N VAL A 53 -3.44 -2.32 4.05
CA VAL A 53 -3.70 -2.31 2.62
C VAL A 53 -4.04 -3.73 2.16
N ALA A 54 -5.16 -3.85 1.46
CA ALA A 54 -5.61 -5.07 0.80
C ALA A 54 -5.06 -5.12 -0.64
N PHE A 55 -4.17 -6.07 -0.92
CA PHE A 55 -3.66 -6.37 -2.25
C PHE A 55 -4.47 -7.51 -2.87
N ARG A 56 -4.97 -7.28 -4.08
CA ARG A 56 -5.59 -8.35 -4.89
C ARG A 56 -4.48 -9.12 -5.60
N VAL A 57 -4.39 -10.41 -5.32
CA VAL A 57 -3.53 -11.36 -6.03
C VAL A 57 -4.41 -12.39 -6.74
N ARG A 58 -3.83 -13.31 -7.51
CA ARG A 58 -4.56 -14.32 -8.30
C ARG A 58 -5.56 -15.12 -7.44
N GLY A 59 -6.82 -14.70 -7.47
CA GLY A 59 -7.95 -15.31 -6.74
C GLY A 59 -7.98 -15.09 -5.22
N LYS A 60 -7.07 -14.30 -4.64
CA LYS A 60 -6.99 -14.08 -3.19
C LYS A 60 -6.77 -12.61 -2.86
N ILE A 61 -7.11 -12.24 -1.62
CA ILE A 61 -6.78 -10.94 -1.04
C ILE A 61 -5.76 -11.17 0.07
N ILE A 62 -4.67 -10.43 0.03
CA ILE A 62 -3.68 -10.37 1.10
C ILE A 62 -3.78 -8.99 1.74
N LYS A 63 -3.95 -8.95 3.06
CA LYS A 63 -3.97 -7.70 3.84
C LYS A 63 -2.64 -7.58 4.58
N GLU A 64 -1.95 -6.47 4.39
CA GLU A 64 -0.71 -6.17 5.12
C GLU A 64 -0.80 -4.84 5.87
N THR A 65 -0.14 -4.79 7.01
CA THR A 65 -0.02 -3.60 7.85
C THR A 65 1.22 -2.81 7.46
N PHE A 66 1.04 -1.50 7.30
CA PHE A 66 2.09 -0.53 7.01
C PHE A 66 2.15 0.52 8.11
N GLN A 67 3.36 0.99 8.42
CA GLN A 67 3.55 2.08 9.36
C GLN A 67 2.75 3.32 8.94
N GLY A 68 2.25 4.05 9.94
CA GLY A 68 1.65 5.36 9.74
C GLY A 68 2.59 6.28 8.99
N VAL A 69 2.05 7.06 8.06
CA VAL A 69 2.81 8.16 7.44
C VAL A 69 2.51 9.42 8.21
N GLU A 70 3.53 10.11 8.72
CA GLU A 70 3.37 11.48 9.18
C GLU A 70 2.98 12.34 7.97
N VAL A 71 1.83 13.02 8.09
CA VAL A 71 1.50 14.11 7.18
C VAL A 71 2.05 15.36 7.84
N SER A 72 3.01 16.03 7.23
CA SER A 72 3.46 17.35 7.67
C SER A 72 2.23 18.26 7.81
N GLN A 73 2.04 18.84 8.99
CA GLN A 73 0.99 19.82 9.28
C GLN A 73 1.22 21.12 8.51
#